data_AF-A0A524RQN3-F1
#
_entry.id   AF-A0A524RQN3-F1
#
_cell.length_a   1.000
_cell.length_b   1.000
_cell.length_c   1.000
_cell.angle_alpha   90.00
_cell.angle_beta   90.00
_cell.angle_gamma   90.00
#
_symmetry.space_group_name_H-M   'P 1'
#
loop_
_entity.id
_entity.type
_entity.pdbx_description
1 polymer ?
#
loop_
_entity_poly.entity_id
_entity_poly.type
_entity_poly.pdbx_seq_one_letter_code
_entity_poly.pdbx_strand_id
1 'polypeptide(L)'
;MEAKIKHLELIQGVINRLAANSFQIKGWTVILVSALLALLAQEGRIKLAYIGFIPVLVFWGLDGYFLWQERLFRDLYNQIRVMDESKINFSMVTGAGKRTWCGAMLSTTLLIFYMALSLLVLVVFAM
;
A
#
# COMPACT_ATOMS: atom_id res chain seq x y z
N MET A 1 -10.52 -25.74 -19.86
CA MET A 1 -10.71 -24.92 -18.64
C MET A 1 -9.40 -24.55 -17.95
N GLU A 2 -8.35 -25.36 -18.14
CA GLU A 2 -7.08 -25.27 -17.39
C GLU A 2 -6.31 -23.96 -17.61
N ALA A 3 -6.23 -23.48 -18.86
CA ALA A 3 -5.50 -22.25 -19.17
C ALA A 3 -6.09 -21.03 -18.45
N LYS A 4 -7.42 -20.93 -18.42
CA LYS A 4 -8.13 -19.86 -17.71
C LYS A 4 -7.90 -19.90 -16.20
N ILE A 5 -8.03 -21.09 -15.60
CA ILE A 5 -7.77 -21.27 -14.17
C ILE A 5 -6.33 -20.87 -13.86
N LYS A 6 -5.37 -21.31 -14.69
CA LYS A 6 -3.97 -21.00 -14.48
C LYS A 6 -3.66 -19.50 -14.59
N HIS A 7 -4.28 -18.80 -15.54
CA HIS A 7 -4.11 -17.35 -15.66
C HIS A 7 -4.66 -16.62 -14.43
N LEU A 8 -5.83 -17.02 -13.92
CA LEU A 8 -6.42 -16.45 -12.71
C LEU A 8 -5.55 -16.71 -11.47
N GLU A 9 -4.95 -17.90 -11.33
CA GLU A 9 -3.99 -18.20 -10.24
C GLU A 9 -2.76 -17.29 -10.29
N LEU A 10 -2.20 -17.05 -11.47
CA LEU A 10 -1.04 -16.19 -11.63
C LEU A 10 -1.38 -14.74 -11.23
N ILE A 11 -2.54 -14.23 -11.64
CA ILE A 11 -3.02 -12.89 -11.25
C ILE A 11 -3.24 -12.83 -9.73
N GLN A 12 -3.87 -13.85 -9.14
CA GLN A 12 -4.08 -13.93 -7.70
C GLN A 12 -2.75 -13.95 -6.93
N GLY A 13 -1.72 -14.64 -7.45
CA GLY A 13 -0.38 -14.62 -6.89
C GLY A 13 0.22 -13.22 -6.84
N VAL A 14 0.03 -12.41 -7.88
CA VAL A 14 0.47 -11.00 -7.89
C VAL A 14 -0.31 -10.16 -6.86
N ILE A 15 -1.64 -10.33 -6.78
CA ILE A 15 -2.49 -9.65 -5.78
C ILE A 15 -2.01 -9.96 -4.36
N ASN A 16 -1.73 -11.24 -4.05
CA ASN A 16 -1.26 -11.66 -2.74
C ASN A 16 0.10 -11.02 -2.39
N ARG A 17 1.02 -10.95 -3.36
CA ARG A 17 2.33 -10.30 -3.17
C ARG A 17 2.19 -8.80 -2.91
N LEU A 18 1.29 -8.11 -3.62
CA LEU A 18 1.02 -6.69 -3.43
C LEU A 18 0.40 -6.41 -2.04
N ALA A 19 -0.56 -7.23 -1.62
CA ALA A 19 -1.14 -7.15 -0.29
C ALA A 19 -0.11 -7.40 0.82
N ALA A 20 0.78 -8.38 0.63
CA ALA A 20 1.86 -8.66 1.57
C ALA A 20 2.86 -7.48 1.66
N ASN A 21 3.27 -6.91 0.53
CA ASN A 21 4.15 -5.74 0.51
C ASN A 21 3.51 -4.50 1.16
N SER A 22 2.20 -4.29 0.92
CA SER A 22 1.42 -3.23 1.58
C SER A 22 1.40 -3.41 3.10
N PHE A 23 1.18 -4.63 3.59
CA PHE A 23 1.25 -4.93 5.02
C PHE A 23 2.65 -4.73 5.61
N GLN A 24 3.69 -5.19 4.91
CA GLN A 24 5.09 -5.02 5.33
C GLN A 24 5.48 -3.55 5.46
N ILE A 25 5.12 -2.70 4.49
CA ILE A 25 5.41 -1.26 4.55
C ILE A 25 4.74 -0.61 5.77
N LYS A 26 3.49 -0.96 6.09
CA LYS A 26 2.83 -0.45 7.31
C LYS A 26 3.63 -0.82 8.56
N GLY A 27 4.08 -2.07 8.66
CA GLY A 27 4.93 -2.54 9.76
C GLY A 27 6.25 -1.76 9.86
N TRP A 28 6.96 -1.60 8.74
CA TRP A 28 8.20 -0.81 8.69
C TRP A 28 7.99 0.66 9.03
N THR A 29 6.84 1.23 8.66
CA THR A 29 6.48 2.61 9.02
C THR A 29 6.40 2.75 10.54
N VAL A 30 5.68 1.85 11.22
CA VAL A 30 5.54 1.90 12.69
C VAL A 30 6.90 1.72 13.37
N ILE A 31 7.71 0.77 12.92
CA ILE A 31 9.05 0.53 13.47
C ILE A 31 9.94 1.77 13.33
N LEU A 32 10.05 2.35 12.13
CA LEU A 32 10.92 3.49 11.89
C LEU A 32 10.45 4.75 12.63
N VAL A 33 9.15 5.02 12.65
CA VAL A 33 8.59 6.18 13.36
C VAL A 33 8.80 6.01 14.87
N SER A 34 8.46 4.85 15.43
CA SER A 34 8.64 4.61 16.87
C SER A 34 10.09 4.67 17.31
N ALA A 35 11.02 4.08 16.54
CA ALA A 35 12.45 4.15 16.83
C ALA A 35 12.98 5.59 16.79
N LEU A 36 12.56 6.38 15.81
CA LEU A 36 12.95 7.79 15.70
C LEU A 36 12.42 8.61 16.88
N LEU A 37 11.13 8.45 17.23
CA LEU A 37 10.53 9.18 18.35
C LEU A 37 11.18 8.79 19.68
N ALA A 38 11.46 7.49 19.90
CA ALA A 38 12.14 7.02 21.09
C ALA A 38 13.57 7.59 21.21
N LEU A 39 14.33 7.63 20.12
CA LEU A 39 15.66 8.22 20.08
C LEU A 39 15.62 9.72 20.42
N LEU A 40 14.71 10.48 19.80
CA LEU A 40 14.58 11.91 20.04
C LEU A 40 14.13 12.23 21.47
N ALA A 41 13.29 11.39 22.07
CA ALA A 41 12.90 11.51 23.47
C ALA A 41 14.10 11.29 24.40
N GLN A 42 14.92 10.27 24.14
CA GLN A 42 16.14 10.00 24.93
C GLN A 42 17.18 11.12 24.82
N GLU A 43 17.32 11.75 23.65
CA GLU A 43 18.23 12.88 23.45
C GLU A 43 17.69 14.23 23.97
N GLY A 44 16.46 14.28 24.50
CA GLY A 44 15.81 15.53 24.93
C GLY A 44 15.48 16.47 23.76
N ARG A 45 15.39 15.95 22.54
CA ARG A 45 15.18 16.68 21.28
C ARG A 45 13.78 16.47 20.71
N ILE A 46 12.77 16.37 21.58
CA ILE A 46 11.37 16.12 21.19
C ILE A 46 10.83 17.16 20.20
N LYS A 47 11.33 18.40 20.25
CA LYS A 47 11.02 19.44 19.25
C LYS A 47 11.47 19.09 17.82
N LEU A 48 12.26 18.04 17.61
CA LEU A 48 12.62 17.51 16.30
C LEU A 48 11.73 16.33 15.86
N ALA A 49 10.73 15.93 16.65
CA ALA A 49 9.83 14.82 16.35
C ALA A 49 9.07 14.97 15.02
N TYR A 50 8.89 16.20 14.52
CA TYR A 50 8.30 16.45 13.21
C TYR A 50 9.05 15.77 12.05
N ILE A 51 10.34 15.41 12.23
CA ILE A 51 11.10 14.62 11.24
C ILE A 51 10.44 13.24 11.01
N GLY A 52 9.68 12.73 11.99
CA GLY A 52 8.87 11.52 11.86
C GLY A 52 7.79 11.57 10.76
N PHE A 53 7.38 12.76 10.30
CA PHE A 53 6.49 12.87 9.14
C PHE A 53 7.13 12.40 7.83
N ILE A 54 8.46 12.46 7.71
CA ILE A 54 9.17 12.06 6.50
C ILE A 54 8.91 10.57 6.17
N PRO A 55 9.22 9.60 7.05
CA PRO A 55 8.92 8.20 6.77
C PRO A 55 7.40 7.94 6.66
N VAL A 56 6.55 8.64 7.41
CA VAL A 56 5.08 8.53 7.29
C VAL A 56 4.63 8.86 5.86
N LEU A 57 5.01 10.02 5.33
CA LEU A 57 4.57 10.47 4.00
C LEU A 57 5.15 9.60 2.88
N VAL A 58 6.43 9.24 2.97
CA VAL A 58 7.09 8.36 1.99
C VAL A 58 6.41 7.01 1.93
N PHE A 59 6.19 6.37 3.08
CA PHE A 59 5.55 5.05 3.12
C PHE A 59 4.07 5.11 2.78
N TRP A 60 3.37 6.19 3.09
CA TRP A 60 1.98 6.37 2.65
C TRP A 60 1.87 6.39 1.12
N GLY A 61 2.78 7.10 0.44
CA GLY A 61 2.87 7.08 -1.02
C GLY A 61 3.08 5.66 -1.56
N LEU A 62 4.07 4.94 -1.01
CA LEU A 62 4.42 3.58 -1.45
C LEU A 62 3.30 2.57 -1.17
N ASP A 63 2.66 2.64 -0.01
CA ASP A 63 1.52 1.79 0.33
C ASP A 63 0.32 2.07 -0.59
N GLY A 64 0.07 3.36 -0.88
CA GLY A 64 -0.89 3.76 -1.90
C GLY A 64 -0.58 3.20 -3.29
N TYR A 65 0.71 3.11 -3.65
CA TYR A 65 1.14 2.55 -4.94
C TYR A 65 0.84 1.05 -5.01
N PHE A 66 1.15 0.29 -3.95
CA PHE A 66 0.83 -1.13 -3.89
C PHE A 66 -0.69 -1.38 -3.97
N LEU A 67 -1.49 -0.61 -3.23
CA LEU A 67 -2.94 -0.73 -3.27
C LEU A 67 -3.51 -0.33 -4.64
N TRP A 68 -2.93 0.67 -5.31
CA TRP A 68 -3.32 1.04 -6.67
C TRP A 68 -3.06 -0.09 -7.66
N GLN A 69 -1.86 -0.67 -7.64
CA GLN A 69 -1.50 -1.82 -8.48
C GLN A 69 -2.40 -3.03 -8.17
N GLU A 70 -2.67 -3.31 -6.89
CA GLU A 70 -3.54 -4.40 -6.47
C GLU A 70 -4.95 -4.25 -7.07
N ARG A 71 -5.51 -3.03 -7.05
CA ARG A 71 -6.81 -2.74 -7.66
C ARG A 71 -6.79 -2.94 -9.18
N LEU A 72 -5.72 -2.57 -9.87
CA LEU A 72 -5.57 -2.81 -11.31
C LEU A 72 -5.52 -4.30 -11.63
N PHE A 73 -4.81 -5.10 -10.83
CA PHE A 73 -4.79 -6.56 -10.99
C PHE A 73 -6.13 -7.21 -10.64
N ARG A 74 -6.88 -6.67 -9.67
CA ARG A 74 -8.27 -7.11 -9.40
C ARG A 74 -9.20 -6.80 -10.58
N ASP A 75 -9.04 -5.65 -11.21
CA ASP A 75 -9.81 -5.29 -12.41
C ASP A 75 -9.45 -6.24 -13.57
N LEU A 76 -8.17 -6.57 -13.77
CA LEU A 76 -7.72 -7.58 -14.73
C LEU A 76 -8.29 -8.97 -14.42
N TYR A 77 -8.25 -9.41 -13.16
CA TYR A 77 -8.84 -10.68 -12.72
C TYR A 77 -10.33 -10.75 -13.10
N ASN A 78 -11.08 -9.67 -12.82
CA ASN A 78 -12.50 -9.58 -13.15
C ASN A 78 -12.78 -9.58 -14.66
N GLN A 79 -11.86 -9.11 -15.49
CA GLN A 79 -11.97 -9.21 -16.94
C GLN A 79 -11.73 -10.65 -17.41
N ILE A 80 -10.68 -11.30 -16.92
CA ILE A 80 -10.32 -12.67 -17.34
C ILE A 80 -11.37 -13.69 -16.87
N ARG A 81 -11.98 -13.53 -15.68
CA ARG A 81 -12.97 -14.50 -15.17
C ARG A 81 -14.19 -14.65 -16.07
N VAL A 82 -14.59 -13.60 -16.80
CA VAL A 82 -15.76 -13.62 -17.71
C VAL A 82 -15.37 -13.85 -19.17
N MET A 83 -14.08 -13.86 -19.49
CA MET A 83 -13.58 -14.05 -20.85
C MET A 83 -13.74 -15.50 -21.32
N ASP A 84 -14.02 -15.69 -22.60
CA ASP A 84 -14.02 -17.00 -23.26
C ASP A 84 -12.63 -17.64 -23.19
N GLU A 85 -12.59 -18.95 -22.99
CA GLU A 85 -11.33 -19.66 -22.83
C GLU A 85 -10.41 -19.58 -24.06
N SER A 86 -10.98 -19.53 -25.27
CA SER A 86 -10.21 -19.41 -26.51
C SER A 86 -9.46 -18.08 -26.66
N LYS A 87 -9.80 -17.07 -25.85
CA LYS A 87 -9.18 -15.73 -25.86
C LYS A 87 -8.10 -15.56 -24.78
N ILE A 88 -7.88 -16.57 -23.93
CA ILE A 88 -6.88 -16.51 -22.87
C ILE A 88 -5.48 -16.50 -23.50
N ASN A 89 -4.74 -15.42 -23.23
CA ASN A 89 -3.41 -15.19 -23.79
C ASN A 89 -2.32 -14.99 -22.72
N PHE A 90 -2.64 -15.20 -21.44
CA PHE A 90 -1.74 -15.03 -20.30
C PHE A 90 -1.12 -13.63 -20.14
N SER A 91 -1.67 -12.59 -20.79
CA SER A 91 -1.21 -11.22 -20.62
C SER A 91 -1.36 -10.75 -19.18
N MET A 92 -0.32 -10.08 -18.67
CA MET A 92 -0.27 -9.45 -17.34
C MET A 92 -0.31 -7.92 -17.42
N VAL A 93 -0.61 -7.39 -18.60
CA VAL A 93 -0.73 -5.95 -18.79
C VAL A 93 -2.04 -5.50 -18.14
N THR A 94 -1.92 -4.67 -17.10
CA THR A 94 -3.08 -4.02 -16.50
C THR A 94 -3.50 -2.84 -17.38
N GLY A 95 -4.78 -2.76 -17.70
CA GLY A 95 -5.31 -1.66 -18.51
C GLY A 95 -5.23 -0.32 -17.77
N ALA A 96 -5.23 0.79 -18.51
CA ALA A 96 -5.33 2.16 -17.99
C ALA A 96 -6.73 2.46 -17.43
N GLY A 97 -7.18 1.66 -16.45
CA GLY A 97 -8.48 1.81 -15.81
C GLY A 97 -8.60 3.14 -15.08
N LYS A 98 -9.83 3.47 -14.65
CA LYS A 98 -10.14 4.70 -13.89
C LYS A 98 -9.44 4.80 -12.51
N ARG A 99 -8.71 3.75 -12.10
CA ARG A 99 -8.04 3.69 -10.80
C ARG A 99 -6.80 4.57 -10.84
N THR A 100 -6.73 5.55 -9.94
CA THR A 100 -5.58 6.43 -9.79
C THR A 100 -4.79 6.10 -8.53
N TRP A 101 -3.50 6.38 -8.55
CA TRP A 101 -2.63 6.24 -7.38
C TRP A 101 -3.07 7.14 -6.22
N CYS A 102 -3.38 8.41 -6.50
CA CYS A 102 -3.90 9.34 -5.49
C CYS A 102 -5.21 8.84 -4.86
N GLY A 103 -6.11 8.24 -5.66
CA GLY A 103 -7.35 7.64 -5.14
C GLY A 103 -7.12 6.37 -4.30
N ALA A 104 -5.96 5.72 -4.43
CA ALA A 104 -5.56 4.64 -3.53
C ALA A 104 -4.97 5.17 -2.23
N MET A 105 -4.11 6.19 -2.29
CA MET A 105 -3.56 6.88 -1.11
C MET A 105 -4.67 7.43 -0.21
N LEU A 106 -5.70 8.02 -0.81
CA LEU A 106 -6.87 8.57 -0.10
C LEU A 106 -7.96 7.52 0.22
N SER A 107 -7.64 6.24 0.17
CA SER A 107 -8.59 5.21 0.60
C SER A 107 -8.79 5.25 2.11
N THR A 108 -9.99 4.89 2.57
CA THR A 108 -10.36 4.89 3.99
C THR A 108 -9.36 4.12 4.85
N THR A 109 -8.88 2.96 4.38
CA THR A 109 -7.93 2.11 5.11
C THR A 109 -6.56 2.78 5.29
N LEU A 110 -6.04 3.42 4.25
CA LEU A 110 -4.75 4.12 4.33
C LEU A 110 -4.88 5.43 5.09
N LEU A 111 -5.97 6.19 4.88
CA LEU A 111 -6.23 7.42 5.62
C LEU A 111 -6.28 7.16 7.12
N ILE A 112 -7.07 6.19 7.59
CA ILE A 112 -7.16 5.89 9.03
C ILE A 112 -5.78 5.55 9.60
N PHE A 113 -5.02 4.69 8.92
CA PHE A 113 -3.71 4.26 9.41
C PHE A 113 -2.69 5.40 9.48
N TYR A 114 -2.49 6.12 8.38
CA TYR A 114 -1.47 7.16 8.29
C TYR A 114 -1.87 8.44 9.03
N MET A 115 -3.16 8.76 9.15
CA MET A 115 -3.61 9.88 9.99
C MET A 115 -3.44 9.56 11.48
N ALA A 116 -3.73 8.34 11.93
CA ALA A 116 -3.49 7.95 13.31
C ALA A 116 -1.99 8.02 13.66
N LEU A 117 -1.12 7.55 12.76
CA LEU A 117 0.32 7.63 12.97
C LEU A 117 0.85 9.06 12.91
N SER A 118 0.30 9.90 12.02
CA SER A 118 0.62 11.32 11.94
C SER A 118 0.20 12.06 13.22
N LEU A 119 -0.99 11.75 13.75
CA LEU A 119 -1.47 12.30 15.01
C LEU A 119 -0.54 11.93 16.18
N LEU A 120 -0.04 10.69 16.22
CA LEU A 120 0.94 10.28 17.23
C LEU A 120 2.21 11.16 17.17
N VAL A 121 2.75 11.39 15.97
CA VAL A 121 3.91 12.28 15.79
C VAL A 121 3.61 13.70 16.24
N LEU A 122 2.42 14.24 15.92
CA LEU A 122 1.99 15.57 16.37
C LEU A 122 1.89 15.66 17.90
N VAL A 123 1.29 14.66 18.54
CA VAL A 123 1.12 14.63 20.01
C VAL A 123 2.49 14.62 20.69
N VAL A 124 3.41 13.77 20.22
CA VAL A 124 4.78 13.73 20.78
C VAL A 124 5.51 15.05 20.57
N PHE A 125 5.40 15.66 19.39
CA PHE A 125 6.03 16.95 19.10
C PHE A 125 5.48 18.10 20.00
N ALA A 126 4.22 18.01 20.42
CA ALA A 126 3.57 19.03 21.25
C ALA A 126 3.87 18.89 22.76
N MET A 127 4.48 17.79 23.19
CA MET A 127 4.94 17.56 24.58
C MET A 127 6.29 18.24 24.84
#